data_AF-A0A971U8L7-F1
#
_entry.id   AF-A0A971U8L7-F1
#
_cell.length_a   1.000
_cell.length_b   1.000
_cell.length_c   1.000
_cell.angle_alpha   90.00
_cell.angle_beta   90.00
_cell.angle_gamma   90.00
#
_symmetry.space_group_name_H-M   'P 1'
#
loop_
_entity.id
_entity.type
_entity.pdbx_description
1 polymer ?
#
loop_
_entity_poly.entity_id
_entity_poly.type
_entity_poly.pdbx_seq_one_letter_code
_entity_poly.pdbx_strand_id
1 'polypeptide(L)'
;MVTVIPDYTLLVQMATFIALIFILNYLLYKPILSIIERRKKQLDELENEIKLFKESVDKKAAEYDEKLSNAKTKASDLKKEIIGEGAKQAKDIVDAVRGEIPLMTQDFQKKMDKEMQGARQILEGQSRKLSLEIAEKVLGRSIQ
;
A
#
# COMPACT_ATOMS: atom_id res chain seq x y z
N MET A 1 -49.52 -94.86 10.33
CA MET A 1 -48.13 -94.46 10.03
C MET A 1 -48.08 -93.97 8.60
N VAL A 2 -48.06 -92.65 8.39
CA VAL A 2 -47.82 -92.10 7.04
C VAL A 2 -46.32 -91.88 6.93
N THR A 3 -45.68 -92.71 6.13
CA THR A 3 -44.26 -92.66 5.81
C THR A 3 -44.00 -91.41 4.98
N VAL A 4 -43.27 -90.46 5.57
CA VAL A 4 -42.69 -89.30 4.87
C VAL A 4 -41.45 -89.80 4.15
N ILE A 5 -41.63 -90.28 2.92
CA ILE A 5 -40.51 -90.54 2.02
C ILE A 5 -40.07 -89.18 1.48
N PRO A 6 -38.78 -88.83 1.48
CA PRO A 6 -38.32 -87.60 0.85
C PRO A 6 -38.47 -87.77 -0.66
N ASP A 7 -39.61 -87.31 -1.18
CA ASP A 7 -39.87 -87.31 -2.61
C ASP A 7 -38.86 -86.39 -3.33
N TYR A 8 -38.56 -86.72 -4.59
CA TYR A 8 -37.75 -85.89 -5.50
C TYR A 8 -38.21 -84.42 -5.53
N THR A 9 -39.47 -84.17 -5.23
CA THR A 9 -40.09 -82.85 -5.02
C THR A 9 -39.37 -81.98 -4.00
N LEU A 10 -38.81 -82.57 -2.93
CA LEU A 10 -38.07 -81.83 -1.90
C LEU A 10 -36.72 -81.33 -2.45
N LEU A 11 -36.04 -82.13 -3.27
CA LEU A 11 -34.83 -81.70 -3.99
C LEU A 11 -35.14 -80.60 -5.01
N VAL A 12 -36.23 -80.72 -5.76
CA VAL A 12 -36.69 -79.69 -6.71
C VAL A 12 -37.06 -78.38 -6.00
N GLN A 13 -37.75 -78.47 -4.86
CA GLN A 13 -38.09 -77.31 -4.03
C GLN A 13 -36.84 -76.64 -3.46
N MET A 14 -35.84 -77.41 -3.02
CA MET A 14 -34.56 -76.88 -2.54
C MET A 14 -33.79 -76.18 -3.67
N ALA A 15 -33.74 -76.76 -4.87
CA ALA A 15 -33.16 -76.13 -6.04
C ALA A 15 -33.87 -74.81 -6.40
N THR A 16 -35.21 -74.79 -6.34
CA THR A 16 -36.02 -73.60 -6.60
C THR A 16 -35.76 -72.50 -5.56
N PHE A 17 -35.64 -72.86 -4.28
CA PHE A 17 -35.35 -71.93 -3.21
C PHE A 17 -33.94 -71.33 -3.34
N ILE A 18 -32.94 -72.16 -3.68
CA ILE A 18 -31.58 -71.69 -3.96
C ILE A 18 -31.58 -70.74 -5.16
N ALA A 19 -32.24 -71.11 -6.27
CA ALA A 19 -32.37 -70.25 -7.43
C ALA A 19 -33.02 -68.89 -7.08
N LEU A 20 -34.07 -68.91 -6.26
CA LEU A 20 -34.74 -67.70 -5.77
C LEU A 20 -33.83 -66.83 -4.90
N ILE A 21 -33.02 -67.43 -4.01
CA ILE A 21 -32.02 -66.69 -3.23
C ILE A 21 -31.00 -66.01 -4.17
N PHE A 22 -30.50 -66.71 -5.19
CA PHE A 22 -29.55 -66.13 -6.14
C PHE A 22 -30.18 -64.95 -6.91
N ILE A 23 -31.41 -65.11 -7.38
CA ILE A 23 -32.16 -64.05 -8.05
C ILE A 23 -32.35 -62.86 -7.11
N LEU A 24 -32.79 -63.09 -5.87
CA LEU A 24 -33.05 -62.03 -4.90
C LEU A 24 -31.77 -61.31 -4.45
N ASN A 25 -30.66 -62.04 -4.32
CA ASN A 25 -29.36 -61.48 -4.00
C ASN A 25 -28.88 -60.51 -5.10
N TYR A 26 -29.03 -60.94 -6.37
CA TYR A 26 -28.64 -60.13 -7.52
C TYR A 26 -29.60 -58.94 -7.73
N LEU A 27 -30.91 -59.16 -7.61
CA LEU A 27 -31.94 -58.20 -7.97
C LEU A 27 -32.32 -57.22 -6.85
N LEU A 28 -32.21 -57.60 -5.58
CA LEU A 28 -32.61 -56.76 -4.44
C LEU A 28 -31.44 -56.39 -3.52
N TYR A 29 -30.71 -57.37 -2.98
CA TYR A 29 -29.70 -57.09 -1.96
C TYR A 29 -28.57 -56.19 -2.47
N LYS A 30 -27.97 -56.53 -3.61
CA LYS A 30 -26.91 -55.72 -4.22
C LYS A 30 -27.35 -54.28 -4.57
N PRO A 31 -28.47 -54.06 -5.31
CA PRO A 31 -28.87 -52.70 -5.66
C PRO A 31 -29.31 -51.87 -4.45
N ILE A 32 -29.99 -52.47 -3.46
CA ILE A 32 -30.39 -51.74 -2.25
C ILE A 32 -29.16 -51.28 -1.46
N LEU A 33 -28.18 -52.16 -1.26
CA LEU A 33 -26.96 -51.79 -0.54
C LEU A 33 -26.16 -50.71 -1.29
N SER A 34 -26.07 -50.83 -2.62
CA SER A 34 -25.44 -49.82 -3.48
C SER A 34 -26.12 -48.44 -3.36
N ILE A 35 -27.45 -48.38 -3.28
CA ILE A 35 -28.18 -47.12 -3.12
C ILE A 35 -27.89 -46.49 -1.75
N ILE A 36 -27.83 -47.30 -0.69
CA ILE A 36 -27.51 -46.84 0.66
C ILE A 36 -26.08 -46.29 0.72
N GLU A 37 -25.10 -47.02 0.17
CA GLU A 37 -23.71 -46.58 0.09
C GLU A 37 -23.58 -45.31 -0.75
N ARG A 38 -24.27 -45.22 -1.89
CA ARG A 38 -24.25 -44.03 -2.73
C ARG A 38 -24.80 -42.81 -2.00
N ARG A 39 -25.90 -42.96 -1.27
CA ARG A 39 -26.47 -41.85 -0.47
C ARG A 39 -25.52 -41.43 0.64
N LYS A 40 -24.93 -42.39 1.36
CA LYS A 40 -23.96 -42.09 2.42
C LYS A 40 -22.74 -41.35 1.85
N LYS A 41 -22.19 -41.84 0.74
CA LYS A 41 -21.05 -41.22 0.06
C LYS A 41 -21.37 -39.81 -0.43
N GLN A 42 -22.55 -39.59 -1.00
CA GLN A 42 -22.98 -38.26 -1.41
C GLN A 42 -23.04 -37.31 -0.21
N LEU A 43 -23.63 -37.72 0.91
CA LEU A 43 -23.68 -36.90 2.12
C LEU A 43 -22.29 -36.58 2.67
N ASP A 44 -21.40 -37.58 2.72
CA ASP A 44 -20.02 -37.40 3.18
C ASP A 44 -19.23 -36.47 2.24
N GLU A 45 -19.42 -36.59 0.92
CA GLU A 45 -18.82 -35.70 -0.09
C GLU A 45 -19.32 -34.26 0.07
N LEU A 46 -20.64 -34.07 0.21
CA LEU A 46 -21.26 -32.76 0.45
C LEU A 46 -20.75 -32.12 1.76
N GLU A 47 -20.64 -32.89 2.84
CA GLU A 47 -20.13 -32.36 4.11
C GLU A 47 -18.65 -31.94 3.99
N ASN A 48 -17.83 -32.73 3.30
CA ASN A 48 -16.43 -32.39 3.04
C ASN A 48 -16.31 -31.16 2.13
N GLU A 49 -17.13 -31.05 1.09
CA GLU A 49 -17.14 -29.89 0.20
C GLU A 49 -17.53 -28.62 0.96
N ILE A 50 -18.53 -28.69 1.85
CA ILE A 50 -18.91 -27.57 2.72
C ILE A 50 -17.76 -27.17 3.65
N LYS A 51 -17.05 -28.14 4.25
CA LYS A 51 -15.90 -27.87 5.12
C LYS A 51 -14.78 -27.18 4.34
N LEU A 52 -14.39 -27.71 3.18
CA LEU A 52 -13.37 -27.14 2.32
C LEU A 52 -13.76 -25.75 1.82
N PHE A 53 -15.03 -25.55 1.47
CA PHE A 53 -15.53 -24.24 1.05
C PHE A 53 -15.41 -23.23 2.19
N LYS A 54 -15.85 -23.57 3.41
CA LYS A 54 -15.70 -22.70 4.59
C LYS A 54 -14.24 -22.36 4.86
N GLU A 55 -13.36 -23.36 4.88
CA GLU A 55 -11.92 -23.14 5.09
C GLU A 55 -11.32 -22.22 4.00
N SER A 56 -11.73 -22.39 2.74
CA SER A 56 -11.28 -21.55 1.63
C SER A 56 -11.77 -20.09 1.76
N VAL A 57 -12.99 -19.90 2.27
CA VAL A 57 -13.58 -18.59 2.52
C VAL A 57 -12.85 -17.91 3.67
N ASP A 58 -12.66 -18.60 4.79
CA ASP A 58 -11.94 -18.08 5.96
C ASP A 58 -10.49 -17.72 5.60
N LYS A 59 -9.82 -18.58 4.82
CA LYS A 59 -8.47 -18.30 4.31
C LYS A 59 -8.44 -17.07 3.41
N LYS A 60 -9.38 -16.94 2.46
CA LYS A 60 -9.46 -15.76 1.59
C LYS A 60 -9.78 -14.49 2.37
N ALA A 61 -10.64 -14.56 3.38
CA ALA A 61 -10.95 -13.44 4.25
C ALA A 61 -9.69 -13.00 5.02
N ALA A 62 -8.96 -13.94 5.62
CA ALA A 62 -7.70 -13.67 6.31
C ALA A 62 -6.64 -13.06 5.37
N GLU A 63 -6.46 -13.61 4.17
CA GLU A 63 -5.53 -13.06 3.17
C GLU A 63 -5.95 -11.64 2.71
N TYR A 64 -7.25 -11.38 2.61
CA TYR A 64 -7.76 -10.06 2.25
C TYR A 64 -7.51 -9.03 3.35
N ASP A 65 -7.79 -9.39 4.61
CA ASP A 65 -7.54 -8.54 5.77
C ASP A 65 -6.05 -8.26 5.95
N GLU A 66 -5.20 -9.27 5.74
CA GLU A 66 -3.75 -9.11 5.78
C GLU A 66 -3.27 -8.15 4.67
N LYS A 67 -3.75 -8.33 3.43
CA LYS A 67 -3.42 -7.41 2.32
C LYS A 67 -3.90 -5.99 2.58
N LEU A 68 -5.09 -5.82 3.15
CA LEU A 68 -5.63 -4.52 3.49
C LEU A 68 -4.80 -3.84 4.59
N SER A 69 -4.43 -4.59 5.64
CA SER A 69 -3.56 -4.11 6.71
C SER A 69 -2.19 -3.69 6.16
N ASN A 70 -1.56 -4.54 5.36
CA ASN A 70 -0.28 -4.25 4.72
C ASN A 70 -0.35 -3.03 3.79
N ALA A 71 -1.42 -2.88 3.02
CA ALA A 71 -1.63 -1.71 2.17
C ALA A 71 -1.79 -0.42 3.00
N LYS A 72 -2.52 -0.46 4.11
CA LYS A 72 -2.66 0.68 5.03
C LYS A 72 -1.33 1.06 5.67
N THR A 73 -0.55 0.09 6.11
CA THR A 73 0.79 0.33 6.69
C THR A 73 1.71 0.96 5.66
N LYS A 74 1.80 0.39 4.45
CA LYS A 74 2.60 0.96 3.35
C LYS A 74 2.16 2.38 3.00
N ALA A 75 0.85 2.65 2.94
CA ALA A 75 0.35 4.00 2.68
C ALA A 75 0.72 4.99 3.79
N SER A 76 0.68 4.56 5.05
CA SER A 76 1.08 5.36 6.20
C SER A 76 2.58 5.68 6.16
N ASP A 77 3.41 4.69 5.84
CA ASP A 77 4.86 4.85 5.76
C ASP A 77 5.26 5.75 4.59
N LEU A 78 4.64 5.57 3.41
CA LEU A 78 4.86 6.41 2.24
C LEU A 78 4.41 7.85 2.49
N LYS A 79 3.30 8.05 3.23
CA LYS A 79 2.89 9.39 3.69
C LYS A 79 3.93 10.02 4.62
N LYS A 80 4.47 9.27 5.57
CA LYS A 80 5.53 9.77 6.47
C LYS A 80 6.79 10.12 5.71
N GLU A 81 7.17 9.30 4.73
CA GLU A 81 8.32 9.54 3.86
C GLU A 81 8.16 10.83 3.07
N ILE A 82 7.03 11.02 2.37
CA ILE A 82 6.74 12.26 1.63
C ILE A 82 6.76 13.50 2.55
N ILE A 83 6.16 13.39 3.74
CA ILE A 83 6.18 14.51 4.70
C ILE A 83 7.61 14.79 5.19
N GLY A 84 8.39 13.74 5.45
CA GLY A 84 9.79 13.87 5.88
C GLY A 84 10.68 14.48 4.80
N GLU A 85 10.54 14.05 3.55
CA GLU A 85 11.23 14.62 2.39
C GLU A 85 10.84 16.08 2.17
N GLY A 86 9.54 16.40 2.23
CA GLY A 86 9.06 17.77 2.12
C GLY A 86 9.60 18.67 3.24
N ALA A 87 9.63 18.18 4.48
CA ALA A 87 10.22 18.91 5.61
C ALA A 87 11.73 19.13 5.42
N LYS A 88 12.44 18.13 4.88
CA LYS A 88 13.88 18.24 4.60
C LYS A 88 14.15 19.25 3.48
N GLN A 89 13.42 19.17 2.36
CA GLN A 89 13.55 20.14 1.26
C GLN A 89 13.22 21.57 1.72
N ALA A 90 12.15 21.74 2.50
CA ALA A 90 11.80 23.04 3.06
C ALA A 90 12.92 23.59 3.95
N LYS A 91 13.52 22.73 4.78
CA LYS A 91 14.67 23.11 5.61
C LYS A 91 15.88 23.49 4.77
N ASP A 92 16.21 22.70 3.74
CA ASP A 92 17.35 22.95 2.85
C ASP A 92 17.18 24.28 2.10
N ILE A 93 15.96 24.61 1.64
CA ILE A 93 15.66 25.91 1.00
C ILE A 93 15.84 27.06 2.00
N VAL A 94 15.29 26.92 3.21
CA VAL A 94 15.40 27.95 4.25
C VAL A 94 16.85 28.17 4.66
N ASP A 95 17.64 27.11 4.78
CA ASP A 95 19.05 27.17 5.15
C ASP A 95 19.89 27.77 4.02
N ALA A 96 19.59 27.46 2.75
CA ALA A 96 20.21 28.10 1.59
C ALA A 96 19.97 29.62 1.57
N VAL A 97 18.71 30.05 1.71
CA VAL A 97 18.36 31.48 1.77
C VAL A 97 19.02 32.16 2.96
N ARG A 98 19.06 31.52 4.13
CA ARG A 98 19.77 32.04 5.30
C ARG A 98 21.27 32.21 5.06
N GLY A 99 21.88 31.36 4.25
CA GLY A 99 23.28 31.49 3.82
C GLY A 99 23.53 32.64 2.85
N GLU A 100 22.53 33.02 2.04
CA GLU A 100 22.62 34.14 1.10
C GLU A 100 22.46 35.51 1.77
N ILE A 101 21.69 35.61 2.87
CA ILE A 101 21.50 36.86 3.63
C ILE A 101 22.83 37.55 4.03
N PRO A 102 23.82 36.87 4.63
CA PRO A 102 25.08 37.51 4.99
C PRO A 102 25.90 37.93 3.76
N LEU A 103 25.85 37.19 2.66
CA LEU A 103 26.50 37.59 1.41
C LEU A 103 25.87 38.87 0.85
N MET A 104 24.54 38.93 0.84
CA MET A 104 23.79 40.09 0.36
C MET A 104 24.03 41.32 1.25
N THR A 105 24.12 41.13 2.57
CA THR A 105 24.44 42.21 3.53
C THR A 105 25.86 42.74 3.32
N GLN A 106 26.83 41.83 3.12
CA GLN A 106 28.22 42.21 2.89
C GLN A 106 28.40 42.95 1.56
N ASP A 107 27.68 42.53 0.52
CA ASP A 107 27.70 43.19 -0.79
C ASP A 107 27.02 44.57 -0.73
N PHE A 108 25.95 44.70 0.05
CA PHE A 108 25.29 45.98 0.32
C PHE A 108 26.21 46.95 1.08
N GLN A 109 26.92 46.48 2.11
CA GLN A 109 27.91 47.30 2.82
C GLN A 109 29.03 47.79 1.90
N LYS A 110 29.57 46.93 1.04
CA LYS A 110 30.57 47.34 0.04
C LYS A 110 30.05 48.39 -0.93
N LYS A 111 28.81 48.26 -1.41
CA LYS A 111 28.18 49.27 -2.29
C LYS A 111 27.98 50.59 -1.55
N MET A 112 27.50 50.54 -0.31
CA MET A 112 27.28 51.72 0.52
C MET A 112 28.58 52.47 0.81
N ASP A 113 29.67 51.76 1.10
CA ASP A 113 31.00 52.37 1.29
C ASP A 113 31.51 53.06 0.02
N LYS A 114 31.28 52.44 -1.14
CA LYS A 114 31.66 52.99 -2.45
C LYS A 114 30.85 54.25 -2.78
N GLU A 115 29.55 54.24 -2.52
CA GLU A 115 28.69 55.42 -2.68
C GLU A 115 29.07 56.55 -1.71
N MET A 116 29.36 56.22 -0.44
CA MET A 116 29.85 57.21 0.53
C MET A 116 31.17 57.85 0.09
N GLN A 117 32.12 57.06 -0.43
CA GLN A 117 33.37 57.60 -0.97
C GLN A 117 33.13 58.51 -2.19
N GLY A 118 32.26 58.10 -3.12
CA GLY A 118 31.90 58.92 -4.27
C GLY A 118 31.22 60.24 -3.86
N ALA A 119 30.27 60.18 -2.93
CA ALA A 119 29.62 61.35 -2.38
C ALA A 119 30.61 62.30 -1.68
N ARG A 120 31.56 61.76 -0.90
CA ARG A 120 32.63 62.56 -0.27
C ARG A 120 33.51 63.26 -1.31
N GLN A 121 33.90 62.59 -2.38
CA GLN A 121 34.70 63.21 -3.45
C GLN A 121 33.94 64.34 -4.16
N ILE A 122 32.63 64.15 -4.41
CA ILE A 122 31.77 65.20 -4.98
C ILE A 122 31.68 66.40 -4.02
N LEU A 123 31.49 66.14 -2.73
CA LEU A 123 31.45 67.16 -1.68
C LEU A 123 32.77 67.93 -1.56
N GLU A 124 33.93 67.27 -1.65
CA GLU A 124 35.23 67.96 -1.68
C GLU A 124 35.40 68.85 -2.91
N GLY A 125 34.99 68.35 -4.09
CA GLY A 125 35.01 69.14 -5.33
C GLY A 125 34.08 70.35 -5.26
N GLN A 126 32.88 70.18 -4.72
CA GLN A 126 31.93 71.27 -4.48
C GLN A 126 32.43 72.24 -3.42
N SER A 127 33.02 71.76 -2.32
CA SER A 127 33.59 72.60 -1.27
C SER A 127 34.73 73.48 -1.80
N ARG A 128 35.59 72.94 -2.68
CA ARG A 128 36.64 73.71 -3.34
C ARG A 128 36.07 74.79 -4.27
N LYS A 129 35.03 74.46 -5.06
CA LYS A 129 34.31 75.45 -5.89
C LYS A 129 33.64 76.52 -5.03
N LEU A 130 32.94 76.14 -3.97
CA LEU A 130 32.28 77.07 -3.05
C LEU A 130 33.31 78.00 -2.38
N SER A 131 34.47 77.46 -1.99
CA SER A 131 35.56 78.23 -1.40
C SER A 131 36.14 79.25 -2.38
N LEU A 132 36.26 78.90 -3.66
CA LEU A 132 36.67 79.83 -4.72
C LEU A 132 35.62 80.91 -4.97
N GLU A 133 34.33 80.54 -5.05
CA GLU A 133 33.24 81.50 -5.20
C GLU A 133 33.15 82.47 -4.02
N ILE A 134 33.34 81.99 -2.78
CA ILE A 134 33.38 82.84 -1.59
C ILE A 134 34.60 83.77 -1.64
N ALA A 135 35.78 83.25 -1.98
CA ALA A 135 37.00 84.06 -2.09
C ALA A 135 36.86 85.15 -3.16
N GLU A 136 36.27 84.83 -4.31
CA GLU A 136 35.99 85.77 -5.39
C GLU A 136 34.98 86.85 -4.97
N LYS A 137 33.93 86.46 -4.25
CA LYS A 137 32.89 87.37 -3.76
C LYS A 137 33.37 88.30 -2.63
N VAL A 138 34.35 87.86 -1.84
CA VAL A 138 34.97 88.65 -0.76
C VAL A 138 36.10 89.55 -1.27
N LEU A 139 36.87 89.10 -2.28
CA LEU A 139 38.01 89.86 -2.84
C LEU A 139 37.63 90.79 -4.01
N GLY A 140 36.40 90.69 -4.55
CA GLY A 140 35.86 91.63 -5.53
C GLY A 140 36.54 91.62 -6.90
N ARG A 141 37.40 90.64 -7.17
CA ARG A 141 37.97 90.37 -8.51
C ARG A 141 38.11 88.88 -8.75
N SER A 142 37.90 88.45 -10.00
CA SER A 142 38.05 87.05 -10.42
C SER A 142 39.49 86.58 -10.24
N ILE A 143 39.67 85.50 -9.49
CA ILE A 143 40.94 84.77 -9.41
C ILE A 143 40.83 83.58 -10.37
N GLN A 144 41.57 83.68 -11.49
CA GLN A 144 41.84 82.56 -12.39
C GLN A 144 42.72 81.51 -11.71
#